data_AF-A0A6V7Y0E0-F1
#
_entry.id   AF-A0A6V7Y0E0-F1
#
_cell.length_a   1.000
_cell.length_b   1.000
_cell.length_c   1.000
_cell.angle_alpha   90.00
_cell.angle_beta   90.00
_cell.angle_gamma   90.00
#
_symmetry.space_group_name_H-M   'P 1'
#
loop_
_entity.id
_entity.type
_entity.pdbx_description
1 polymer ?
#
loop_
_entity_poly.entity_id
_entity_poly.type
_entity_poly.pdbx_seq_one_letter_code
_entity_poly.pdbx_strand_id
1 'polypeptide(L)'
;MKSDNCRPSSSCQAVGLPNTFSEDIEFKSQSSSTNIRVQPYIINAPTSIASRRLFEELNSLREAPLKHCHAYPSSESIFKWSVVLDGPPNTVYENGTFFAQLLFGVNYPFSPPEVVFLTKIYHCNINSQGDVYLGLTRNWKSTMGVVDVLKMLISLFYSCNTHNPLIPHIAKQYLTQFEEFEKMARIWTKRYAS
;
A
#
# COMPACT_ATOMS: atom_id res chain seq x y z
N MET A 1 -20.57 1.96 57.72
CA MET A 1 -21.26 3.03 58.47
C MET A 1 -20.44 4.29 58.28
N LYS A 2 -20.90 5.43 57.75
CA LYS A 2 -22.18 5.91 57.15
C LYS A 2 -21.72 6.84 55.98
N SER A 3 -22.17 6.67 54.74
CA SER A 3 -23.45 7.08 54.12
C SER A 3 -23.65 8.60 53.97
N ASP A 4 -24.27 8.94 52.83
CA ASP A 4 -25.00 10.19 52.47
C ASP A 4 -24.17 11.40 51.98
N ASN A 5 -24.13 11.73 50.68
CA ASN A 5 -25.15 12.23 49.72
C ASN A 5 -25.67 13.66 49.98
N CYS A 6 -25.56 14.54 48.97
CA CYS A 6 -26.70 15.33 48.44
C CYS A 6 -26.39 16.09 47.12
N ARG A 7 -27.22 15.85 46.10
CA ARG A 7 -27.65 16.78 45.03
C ARG A 7 -29.16 17.00 45.24
N PRO A 8 -29.74 18.18 44.98
CA PRO A 8 -30.53 18.43 43.75
C PRO A 8 -30.25 19.83 43.14
N SER A 9 -30.39 20.14 41.84
CA SER A 9 -31.47 20.02 40.82
C SER A 9 -32.44 21.23 40.74
N SER A 10 -33.14 21.37 39.60
CA SER A 10 -34.03 22.47 39.15
C SER A 10 -33.32 23.75 38.64
N SER A 11 -33.79 24.57 37.70
CA SER A 11 -34.64 24.49 36.47
C SER A 11 -35.13 25.92 36.19
N CYS A 12 -35.08 26.44 34.97
CA CYS A 12 -35.88 27.60 34.55
C CYS A 12 -36.15 27.56 33.03
N GLN A 13 -37.29 28.10 32.61
CA GLN A 13 -37.90 27.92 31.28
C GLN A 13 -37.73 29.13 30.36
N ALA A 14 -38.18 28.97 29.11
CA ALA A 14 -37.98 29.90 27.99
C ALA A 14 -39.05 31.00 27.86
N VAL A 15 -38.61 32.15 27.31
CA VAL A 15 -39.37 33.20 26.60
C VAL A 15 -38.35 33.88 25.64
N GLY A 16 -38.62 34.26 24.39
CA GLY A 16 -39.79 34.10 23.52
C GLY A 16 -39.45 34.65 22.11
N LEU A 17 -40.29 34.41 21.09
CA LEU A 17 -40.10 34.93 19.72
C LEU A 17 -40.82 36.28 19.49
N PRO A 18 -40.46 36.99 18.42
CA PRO A 18 -41.42 37.10 17.33
C PRO A 18 -40.84 36.75 15.94
N ASN A 19 -41.53 35.85 15.23
CA ASN A 19 -42.18 36.05 13.92
C ASN A 19 -41.73 37.28 13.09
N THR A 20 -41.52 37.22 11.77
CA THR A 20 -41.91 36.22 10.75
C THR A 20 -41.19 36.50 9.45
N PHE A 21 -40.76 35.47 8.72
CA PHE A 21 -41.11 35.34 7.30
C PHE A 21 -41.08 33.87 6.89
N SER A 22 -42.24 33.33 6.54
CA SER A 22 -42.35 31.98 5.96
C SER A 22 -42.21 32.08 4.45
N GLU A 23 -41.58 31.09 3.83
CA GLU A 23 -42.15 30.50 2.61
C GLU A 23 -41.69 29.05 2.51
N ASP A 24 -42.65 28.13 2.50
CA ASP A 24 -42.42 26.70 2.61
C ASP A 24 -42.09 26.08 1.25
N ILE A 25 -41.04 25.26 1.17
CA ILE A 25 -40.94 24.22 0.14
C ILE A 25 -40.85 22.85 0.80
N GLU A 26 -42.00 22.21 0.83
CA GLU A 26 -42.31 20.84 1.22
C GLU A 26 -41.33 19.83 0.58
N PHE A 27 -40.46 19.21 1.38
CA PHE A 27 -39.53 18.18 0.91
C PHE A 27 -40.28 16.86 0.66
N LYS A 28 -40.92 16.74 -0.50
CA LYS A 28 -41.56 15.51 -0.97
C LYS A 28 -40.49 14.42 -1.17
N SER A 29 -40.61 13.34 -0.41
CA SER A 29 -39.81 12.13 -0.52
C SER A 29 -40.10 11.37 -1.83
N GLN A 30 -39.53 11.86 -2.93
CA GLN A 30 -39.48 11.10 -4.18
C GLN A 30 -38.20 10.25 -4.20
N SER A 31 -38.40 8.92 -4.23
CA SER A 31 -37.35 7.94 -4.44
C SER A 31 -36.74 8.10 -5.83
N SER A 32 -35.65 8.86 -5.91
CA SER A 32 -34.83 9.00 -7.11
C SER A 32 -33.37 8.77 -6.72
N SER A 33 -32.90 7.55 -6.99
CA SER A 33 -31.56 7.08 -6.66
C SER A 33 -30.50 7.88 -7.41
N THR A 34 -30.03 8.98 -6.81
CA THR A 34 -28.89 9.76 -7.30
C THR A 34 -27.61 8.95 -7.14
N ASN A 35 -27.36 8.09 -8.13
CA ASN A 35 -26.12 7.37 -8.29
C ASN A 35 -24.96 8.37 -8.24
N ILE A 36 -24.20 8.38 -7.15
CA ILE A 36 -22.85 8.94 -7.14
C ILE A 36 -22.04 8.02 -8.04
N ARG A 37 -21.97 8.38 -9.32
CA ARG A 37 -21.19 7.68 -10.33
C ARG A 37 -19.72 7.90 -10.02
N VAL A 38 -19.18 7.04 -9.16
CA VAL A 38 -17.74 6.76 -9.13
C VAL A 38 -17.39 6.38 -10.55
N GLN A 39 -16.62 7.22 -11.25
CA GLN A 39 -16.32 6.96 -12.66
C GLN A 39 -15.58 5.63 -12.74
N PRO A 40 -16.13 4.60 -13.41
CA PRO A 40 -15.37 3.40 -13.65
C PRO A 40 -14.20 3.84 -14.53
N TYR A 41 -12.99 3.46 -14.13
CA TYR A 41 -11.80 3.54 -14.96
C TYR A 41 -12.19 3.03 -16.35
N ILE A 42 -12.01 3.84 -17.39
CA ILE A 42 -12.33 3.44 -18.78
C ILE A 42 -11.24 2.49 -19.25
N ILE A 43 -11.37 1.26 -18.77
CA ILE A 43 -10.66 0.09 -19.26
C ILE A 43 -11.58 -0.46 -20.34
N ASN A 44 -11.13 -0.45 -21.59
CA ASN A 44 -11.75 -1.30 -22.62
C ASN A 44 -11.75 -2.74 -22.09
N ALA A 45 -12.87 -3.46 -22.24
CA ALA A 45 -13.04 -4.79 -21.63
C ALA A 45 -11.80 -5.67 -21.89
N PRO A 46 -11.27 -6.40 -20.88
CA PRO A 46 -9.95 -7.01 -20.96
C PRO A 46 -9.84 -8.01 -22.13
N THR A 47 -9.18 -7.57 -23.20
CA THR A 47 -9.10 -8.28 -24.48
C THR A 47 -8.01 -9.35 -24.51
N SER A 48 -7.02 -9.27 -23.61
CA SER A 48 -5.89 -10.20 -23.55
C SER A 48 -5.92 -11.06 -22.29
N ILE A 49 -5.34 -12.26 -22.37
CA ILE A 49 -5.14 -13.18 -21.23
C ILE A 49 -4.45 -12.45 -20.06
N ALA A 50 -3.39 -11.68 -20.37
CA ALA A 50 -2.67 -10.89 -19.39
C ALA A 50 -3.55 -9.86 -18.70
N SER A 51 -4.33 -9.07 -19.46
CA SER A 51 -5.25 -8.08 -18.88
C SER A 51 -6.31 -8.73 -18.00
N ARG A 52 -6.91 -9.85 -18.42
CA ARG A 52 -7.93 -10.56 -17.63
C ARG A 52 -7.34 -11.09 -16.32
N ARG A 53 -6.16 -11.71 -16.37
CA ARG A 53 -5.43 -12.19 -15.19
C ARG A 53 -5.10 -11.07 -14.20
N LEU A 54 -4.69 -9.89 -14.70
CA LEU A 54 -4.42 -8.73 -13.84
C LEU A 54 -5.68 -8.15 -13.19
N PHE A 55 -6.86 -8.24 -13.83
CA PHE A 55 -8.13 -7.89 -13.19
C PHE A 55 -8.56 -8.88 -12.11
N GLU A 56 -8.40 -10.17 -12.36
CA GLU A 56 -8.65 -11.23 -11.37
C GLU A 56 -7.79 -10.98 -10.11
N GLU A 57 -6.49 -10.76 -10.28
CA GLU A 57 -5.57 -10.50 -9.17
C GLU A 57 -5.82 -9.16 -8.44
N LEU A 58 -6.22 -8.11 -9.16
CA LEU A 58 -6.61 -6.84 -8.54
C LEU A 58 -7.83 -7.01 -7.63
N ASN A 59 -8.80 -7.83 -8.03
CA ASN A 59 -9.96 -8.12 -7.20
C ASN A 59 -9.57 -8.98 -5.99
N SER A 60 -8.76 -10.03 -6.17
CA SER A 60 -8.25 -10.83 -5.04
C SER A 60 -7.47 -10.01 -4.01
N LEU A 61 -6.67 -9.01 -4.45
CA LEU A 61 -5.95 -8.11 -3.55
C LEU A 61 -6.86 -7.10 -2.82
N ARG A 62 -8.03 -6.77 -3.37
CA ARG A 62 -9.05 -5.96 -2.71
C ARG A 62 -9.82 -6.75 -1.65
N GLU A 63 -10.08 -8.03 -1.93
CA GLU A 63 -10.75 -8.96 -0.99
C GLU A 63 -9.81 -9.36 0.17
N ALA A 64 -8.53 -9.56 -0.12
CA ALA A 64 -7.52 -9.96 0.86
C ALA A 64 -6.28 -9.02 0.81
N PRO A 65 -6.38 -7.80 1.35
CA PRO A 65 -5.27 -6.85 1.39
C PRO A 65 -4.11 -7.37 2.25
N LEU A 66 -2.87 -7.12 1.79
CA LEU A 66 -1.67 -7.44 2.55
C LEU A 66 -1.41 -6.41 3.65
N LYS A 67 -0.87 -6.85 4.78
CA LYS A 67 -0.36 -5.93 5.81
C LYS A 67 0.94 -5.30 5.31
N HIS A 68 1.14 -4.01 5.62
CA HIS A 68 2.34 -3.24 5.27
C HIS A 68 2.61 -3.13 3.76
N CYS A 69 1.62 -3.41 2.91
CA CYS A 69 1.79 -3.36 1.47
C CYS A 69 0.45 -3.12 0.75
N HIS A 70 0.43 -2.07 -0.05
CA HIS A 70 -0.70 -1.67 -0.88
C HIS A 70 -0.26 -1.58 -2.34
N ALA A 71 -1.07 -2.04 -3.29
CA ALA A 71 -0.75 -1.99 -4.70
C ALA A 71 -1.98 -1.61 -5.53
N TYR A 72 -1.78 -0.73 -6.51
CA TYR A 72 -2.85 -0.15 -7.33
C TYR A 72 -2.38 0.02 -8.78
N PRO A 73 -3.21 -0.28 -9.80
CA PRO A 73 -2.88 0.04 -11.17
C PRO A 73 -2.79 1.56 -11.40
N SER A 74 -1.89 1.97 -12.29
CA SER A 74 -1.86 3.30 -12.89
C SER A 74 -3.21 3.63 -13.51
N SER A 75 -3.62 4.90 -13.51
CA SER A 75 -4.80 5.42 -14.21
C SER A 75 -4.73 5.25 -15.74
N GLU A 76 -3.55 5.01 -16.30
CA GLU A 76 -3.31 4.93 -17.75
C GLU A 76 -3.25 3.49 -18.27
N SER A 77 -2.82 2.54 -17.44
CA SER A 77 -2.67 1.14 -17.86
C SER A 77 -2.73 0.16 -16.69
N ILE A 78 -3.51 -0.91 -16.86
CA ILE A 78 -3.52 -2.10 -15.98
C ILE A 78 -2.17 -2.85 -15.97
N PHE A 79 -1.27 -2.58 -16.93
CA PHE A 79 0.07 -3.19 -17.02
C PHE A 79 1.17 -2.41 -16.26
N LYS A 80 0.81 -1.39 -15.48
CA LYS A 80 1.74 -0.62 -14.63
C LYS A 80 1.09 -0.40 -13.28
N TRP A 81 1.65 -0.93 -12.20
CA TRP A 81 1.09 -0.78 -10.85
C TRP A 81 2.06 -0.04 -9.94
N SER A 82 1.54 0.90 -9.15
CA SER A 82 2.25 1.54 -8.06
C SER A 82 2.08 0.70 -6.80
N VAL A 83 3.17 0.54 -6.04
CA VAL A 83 3.21 -0.19 -4.78
C VAL A 83 3.68 0.76 -3.68
N VAL A 84 2.97 0.75 -2.55
CA VAL A 84 3.34 1.41 -1.31
C VAL A 84 3.66 0.33 -0.28
N LEU A 85 4.84 0.41 0.33
CA LEU A 85 5.35 -0.55 1.30
C LEU A 85 5.63 0.18 2.60
N ASP A 86 5.01 -0.24 3.69
CA ASP A 86 5.32 0.30 5.02
C ASP A 86 6.43 -0.53 5.66
N GLY A 87 7.37 0.16 6.29
CA GLY A 87 8.43 -0.44 7.09
C GLY A 87 7.86 -1.24 8.25
N PRO A 88 8.00 -2.58 8.27
CA PRO A 88 7.37 -3.41 9.29
C PRO A 88 7.99 -3.18 10.67
N PRO A 89 7.22 -3.36 11.75
CA PRO A 89 7.72 -3.21 13.11
C PRO A 89 8.84 -4.21 13.42
N ASN A 90 9.80 -3.79 14.24
CA ASN A 90 11.01 -4.51 14.59
C ASN A 90 11.98 -4.74 13.42
N THR A 91 11.92 -3.90 12.39
CA THR A 91 12.92 -3.87 11.29
C THR A 91 13.74 -2.59 11.32
N VAL A 92 14.82 -2.54 10.54
CA VAL A 92 15.63 -1.33 10.32
C VAL A 92 14.93 -0.30 9.41
N TYR A 93 13.79 -0.69 8.83
CA TYR A 93 12.96 0.11 7.93
C TYR A 93 11.69 0.65 8.60
N GLU A 94 11.44 0.26 9.85
CA GLU A 94 10.26 0.66 10.64
C GLU A 94 10.01 2.18 10.61
N ASN A 95 8.73 2.55 10.49
CA ASN A 95 8.23 3.93 10.33
C ASN A 95 8.63 4.63 9.01
N GLY A 96 9.24 3.93 8.05
CA GLY A 96 9.39 4.41 6.67
C GLY A 96 8.25 3.95 5.76
N THR A 97 7.89 4.76 4.78
CA THR A 97 7.03 4.40 3.64
C THR A 97 7.85 4.43 2.35
N PHE A 98 7.85 3.33 1.64
CA PHE A 98 8.66 3.11 0.44
C PHE A 98 7.76 2.89 -0.77
N PHE A 99 8.15 3.46 -1.91
CA PHE A 99 7.43 3.32 -3.16
C PHE A 99 8.17 2.39 -4.11
N ALA A 100 7.42 1.53 -4.80
CA ALA A 100 7.91 0.68 -5.87
C ALA A 100 6.90 0.62 -7.02
N GLN A 101 7.29 0.01 -8.14
CA GLN A 101 6.49 -0.12 -9.34
C GLN A 101 6.61 -1.52 -9.91
N LEU A 102 5.49 -2.10 -10.32
CA LEU A 102 5.42 -3.35 -11.07
C LEU A 102 5.07 -3.04 -12.53
N LEU A 103 5.89 -3.55 -13.45
CA LEU A 103 5.71 -3.39 -14.89
C LEU A 103 5.42 -4.76 -15.51
N PHE A 104 4.26 -4.92 -16.13
CA PHE A 104 3.80 -6.20 -16.65
C PHE A 104 3.97 -6.24 -18.18
N GLY A 105 4.68 -7.25 -18.67
CA GLY A 105 4.76 -7.52 -20.11
C GLY A 105 3.47 -8.12 -20.67
N VAL A 106 3.28 -8.04 -21.98
CA VAL A 106 2.13 -8.65 -22.70
C VAL A 106 2.03 -10.18 -22.52
N ASN A 107 3.14 -10.83 -22.16
CA ASN A 107 3.23 -12.27 -21.91
C ASN A 107 2.87 -12.66 -20.46
N TYR A 108 2.46 -11.74 -19.59
CA TYR A 108 2.03 -12.07 -18.23
C TYR A 108 0.82 -13.04 -18.24
N PRO A 109 0.76 -14.08 -17.40
CA PRO A 109 1.68 -14.47 -16.34
C PRO A 109 2.79 -15.46 -16.76
N PHE A 110 3.00 -15.72 -18.05
CA PHE A 110 4.07 -16.62 -18.53
C PHE A 110 5.48 -16.00 -18.38
N SER A 111 5.56 -14.69 -18.20
CA SER A 111 6.76 -13.98 -17.78
C SER A 111 6.47 -13.20 -16.48
N PRO A 112 7.46 -13.04 -15.58
CA PRO A 112 7.30 -12.22 -14.37
C PRO A 112 7.12 -10.73 -14.71
N PRO A 113 6.57 -9.93 -13.78
CA PRO A 113 6.70 -8.48 -13.87
C PRO A 113 8.15 -8.06 -13.60
N GLU A 114 8.54 -6.94 -14.20
CA GLU A 114 9.70 -6.17 -13.76
C GLU A 114 9.32 -5.36 -12.52
N VAL A 115 10.30 -5.16 -11.61
CA VAL A 115 10.10 -4.51 -10.31
C VAL A 115 11.13 -3.40 -10.14
N VAL A 116 10.66 -2.16 -10.04
CA VAL A 116 11.50 -0.96 -9.88
C VAL A 116 11.19 -0.32 -8.53
N PHE A 117 12.21 -0.15 -7.69
CA PHE A 117 12.11 0.49 -6.38
C PHE A 117 12.40 1.99 -6.50
N LEU A 118 11.47 2.83 -6.06
CA LEU A 118 11.51 4.28 -6.31
C LEU A 118 12.11 5.06 -5.13
N THR A 119 11.86 4.60 -3.90
CA THR A 119 12.42 5.22 -2.68
C THR A 119 13.87 4.76 -2.45
N LYS A 120 14.81 5.67 -2.17
CA LYS A 120 16.18 5.27 -1.83
C LYS A 120 16.23 4.47 -0.53
N ILE A 121 16.90 3.33 -0.55
CA ILE A 121 16.98 2.38 0.58
C ILE A 121 18.39 1.81 0.71
N TYR A 122 18.83 1.52 1.93
CA TYR A 122 20.11 0.89 2.21
C TYR A 122 19.93 -0.63 2.32
N HIS A 123 19.93 -1.34 1.18
CA HIS A 123 19.65 -2.77 1.13
C HIS A 123 20.55 -3.50 0.13
N CYS A 124 20.97 -4.74 0.40
CA CYS A 124 21.92 -5.44 -0.46
C CYS A 124 21.33 -5.96 -1.78
N ASN A 125 20.00 -6.11 -1.89
CA ASN A 125 19.31 -6.55 -3.11
C ASN A 125 18.59 -5.41 -3.84
N ILE A 126 18.80 -4.16 -3.46
CA ILE A 126 18.24 -2.97 -4.14
C ILE A 126 19.39 -2.00 -4.40
N ASN A 127 19.62 -1.59 -5.65
CA ASN A 127 20.71 -0.68 -5.98
C ASN A 127 20.26 0.81 -5.96
N SER A 128 21.19 1.74 -6.20
CA SER A 128 20.90 3.18 -6.19
C SER A 128 19.94 3.65 -7.29
N GLN A 129 19.75 2.85 -8.34
CA GLN A 129 18.92 3.17 -9.51
C GLN A 129 17.50 2.61 -9.38
N GLY A 130 17.26 1.78 -8.36
CA GLY A 130 15.97 1.13 -8.11
C GLY A 130 15.86 -0.31 -8.56
N ASP A 131 16.91 -0.90 -9.15
CA ASP A 131 16.86 -2.31 -9.57
C ASP A 131 16.73 -3.23 -8.35
N VAL A 132 15.82 -4.21 -8.41
CA VAL A 132 15.54 -5.16 -7.32
C VAL A 132 15.87 -6.59 -7.73
N TYR A 133 16.73 -7.28 -6.98
CA TYR A 133 16.93 -8.72 -7.16
C TYR A 133 15.98 -9.53 -6.28
N LEU A 134 14.89 -10.00 -6.90
CA LEU A 134 13.94 -10.96 -6.31
C LEU A 134 14.14 -12.41 -6.79
N GLY A 135 15.04 -12.66 -7.75
CA GLY A 135 15.22 -13.98 -8.36
C GLY A 135 14.06 -14.46 -9.25
N LEU A 136 13.11 -13.57 -9.59
CA LEU A 136 11.93 -13.88 -10.41
C LEU A 136 12.30 -14.58 -11.72
N THR A 137 13.31 -14.10 -12.45
CA THR A 137 13.76 -14.68 -13.73
C THR A 137 14.12 -16.18 -13.66
N ARG A 138 14.51 -16.69 -12.48
CA ARG A 138 14.85 -18.12 -12.28
C ARG A 138 13.72 -18.93 -11.65
N ASN A 139 12.92 -18.32 -10.77
CA ASN A 139 11.98 -19.02 -9.90
C ASN A 139 10.50 -18.79 -10.25
N TRP A 140 10.21 -17.90 -11.21
CA TRP A 140 8.84 -17.56 -11.60
C TRP A 140 8.09 -18.75 -12.20
N LYS A 141 6.81 -18.85 -11.85
CA LYS A 141 5.85 -19.79 -12.43
C LYS A 141 4.58 -19.01 -12.76
N SER A 142 3.88 -19.36 -13.83
CA SER A 142 2.61 -18.70 -14.22
C SER A 142 1.45 -18.90 -13.23
N THR A 143 1.64 -19.77 -12.23
CA THR A 143 0.76 -19.92 -11.07
C THR A 143 0.98 -18.85 -9.99
N MET A 144 2.13 -18.18 -9.98
CA MET A 144 2.39 -17.04 -9.09
C MET A 144 1.67 -15.79 -9.59
N GLY A 145 1.36 -14.87 -8.68
CA GLY A 145 0.71 -13.59 -8.98
C GLY A 145 1.40 -12.39 -8.32
N VAL A 146 0.82 -11.21 -8.50
CA VAL A 146 1.21 -9.96 -7.83
C VAL A 146 1.32 -10.15 -6.33
N VAL A 147 0.37 -10.83 -5.69
CA VAL A 147 0.39 -11.10 -4.24
C VAL A 147 1.68 -11.79 -3.78
N ASP A 148 2.30 -12.63 -4.61
CA ASP A 148 3.56 -13.30 -4.29
C ASP A 148 4.75 -12.37 -4.47
N VAL A 149 4.75 -11.54 -5.52
CA VAL A 149 5.76 -10.49 -5.73
C VAL A 149 5.75 -9.46 -4.58
N LEU A 150 4.56 -9.08 -4.10
CA LEU A 150 4.40 -8.19 -2.95
C LEU A 150 4.92 -8.83 -1.66
N LYS A 151 4.62 -10.11 -1.39
CA LYS A 151 5.20 -10.86 -0.26
C LYS A 151 6.73 -10.93 -0.36
N MET A 152 7.28 -11.13 -1.56
CA MET A 152 8.72 -11.15 -1.78
C MET A 152 9.35 -9.78 -1.50
N LEU A 153 8.72 -8.67 -1.90
CA LEU A 153 9.16 -7.32 -1.56
C LEU A 153 9.16 -7.07 -0.04
N ILE A 154 8.08 -7.43 0.66
CA ILE A 154 8.01 -7.34 2.13
C ILE A 154 9.13 -8.17 2.80
N SER A 155 9.46 -9.35 2.25
CA SER A 155 10.49 -10.24 2.82
C SER A 155 11.89 -9.61 2.84
N LEU A 156 12.20 -8.70 1.90
CA LEU A 156 13.46 -7.96 1.86
C LEU A 156 13.65 -7.05 3.09
N PHE A 157 12.55 -6.55 3.67
CA PHE A 157 12.64 -5.72 4.87
C PHE A 157 13.04 -6.51 6.13
N TYR A 158 12.82 -7.82 6.13
CA TYR A 158 13.19 -8.70 7.25
C TYR A 158 14.60 -9.28 7.11
N SER A 159 15.07 -9.57 5.89
CA SER A 159 16.41 -10.11 5.70
C SER A 159 17.00 -9.83 4.32
N CYS A 160 18.31 -9.60 4.33
CA CYS A 160 19.12 -9.37 3.13
C CYS A 160 19.49 -10.72 2.48
N ASN A 161 19.23 -10.90 1.18
CA ASN A 161 19.68 -12.09 0.45
C ASN A 161 21.16 -11.93 0.02
N THR A 162 22.05 -12.47 0.85
CA THR A 162 23.50 -12.36 0.72
C THR A 162 24.12 -13.30 -0.33
N HIS A 163 23.35 -14.25 -0.90
CA HIS A 163 23.86 -15.20 -1.90
C HIS A 163 23.95 -14.58 -3.30
N ASN A 164 23.04 -13.68 -3.64
CA ASN A 164 23.00 -12.96 -4.92
C ASN A 164 22.70 -11.46 -4.66
N PRO A 165 23.61 -10.73 -4.02
CA PRO A 165 23.41 -9.31 -3.73
C PRO A 165 23.67 -8.46 -4.98
N LEU A 166 22.86 -7.43 -5.20
CA LEU A 166 23.18 -6.38 -6.17
C LEU A 166 24.30 -5.48 -5.64
N ILE A 167 24.38 -5.31 -4.33
CA ILE A 167 25.39 -4.50 -3.65
C ILE A 167 26.23 -5.38 -2.70
N PRO A 168 27.34 -5.99 -3.19
CA PRO A 168 28.14 -6.93 -2.38
C PRO A 168 28.73 -6.33 -1.10
N HIS A 169 29.02 -5.03 -1.05
CA HIS A 169 29.56 -4.40 0.15
C HIS A 169 28.53 -4.32 1.29
N ILE A 170 27.26 -4.01 0.99
CA ILE A 170 26.16 -4.03 1.97
C ILE A 170 25.91 -5.46 2.44
N ALA A 171 25.95 -6.45 1.54
CA ALA A 171 25.82 -7.87 1.93
C ALA A 171 26.94 -8.34 2.85
N LYS A 172 28.20 -7.93 2.59
CA LYS A 172 29.32 -8.20 3.49
C LYS A 172 29.13 -7.52 4.85
N GLN A 173 28.74 -6.26 4.87
CA GLN A 173 28.49 -5.52 6.11
C GLN A 173 27.36 -6.15 6.92
N TYR A 174 26.26 -6.55 6.30
CA TYR A 174 25.16 -7.28 6.92
C TYR A 174 25.63 -8.57 7.62
N LEU A 175 26.57 -9.30 7.03
CA LEU A 175 27.12 -10.55 7.59
C LEU A 175 28.19 -10.32 8.69
N THR A 176 29.04 -9.31 8.56
CA THR A 176 30.24 -9.16 9.42
C THR A 176 30.18 -7.98 10.40
N GLN A 177 29.29 -7.02 10.18
CA GLN A 177 29.22 -5.72 10.86
C GLN A 177 27.75 -5.25 10.97
N PHE A 178 26.88 -6.14 11.49
CA PHE A 178 25.43 -5.93 11.50
C PHE A 178 25.00 -4.62 12.19
N GLU A 179 25.66 -4.22 13.28
CA GLU A 179 25.36 -2.98 14.00
C GLU A 179 25.52 -1.73 13.12
N GLU A 180 26.59 -1.65 12.32
CA GLU A 180 26.80 -0.52 11.40
C GLU A 180 25.85 -0.59 10.20
N PHE A 181 25.52 -1.80 9.72
CA PHE A 181 24.44 -1.98 8.73
C PHE A 181 23.11 -1.45 9.25
N GLU A 182 22.70 -1.84 10.47
CA GLU A 182 21.44 -1.42 11.09
C GLU A 182 21.39 0.10 11.28
N LYS A 183 22.46 0.69 11.83
CA LYS A 183 22.61 2.13 12.01
C LYS A 183 22.47 2.87 10.67
N MET A 184 23.17 2.42 9.63
CA MET A 184 23.09 3.03 8.29
C MET A 184 21.72 2.87 7.65
N ALA A 185 21.09 1.70 7.78
CA ALA A 185 19.73 1.46 7.28
C ALA A 185 18.70 2.37 7.97
N ARG A 186 18.72 2.47 9.30
CA ARG A 186 17.83 3.39 10.05
C ARG A 186 18.04 4.86 9.67
N ILE A 187 19.28 5.29 9.45
CA ILE A 187 19.60 6.64 8.94
C ILE A 187 19.00 6.88 7.55
N TRP A 188 19.08 5.89 6.65
CA TRP A 188 18.50 6.00 5.30
C TRP A 188 16.97 6.00 5.32
N THR A 189 16.34 5.13 6.11
CA THR A 189 14.89 5.12 6.35
C THR A 189 14.40 6.51 6.75
N LYS A 190 15.01 7.10 7.79
CA LYS A 190 14.67 8.45 8.27
C LYS A 190 14.99 9.59 7.28
N ARG A 191 15.85 9.35 6.28
CA ARG A 191 16.26 10.38 5.32
C ARG A 191 15.44 10.38 4.03
N TYR A 192 14.92 9.22 3.64
CA TYR A 192 14.33 9.02 2.31
C TYR A 192 12.92 8.44 2.33
N ALA A 193 12.45 7.91 3.47
CA ALA A 193 11.18 7.20 3.58
C ALA A 193 10.26 7.73 4.70
N SER A 194 10.63 8.79 5.42
CA SER A 194 9.81 9.40 6.49
C SER A 194 9.56 10.88 6.25
#